data_AF-A0A3S4AY29-F1
#
_entry.id   AF-A0A3S4AY29-F1
#
_cell.length_a   1.000
_cell.length_b   1.000
_cell.length_c   1.000
_cell.angle_alpha   90.00
_cell.angle_beta   90.00
_cell.angle_gamma   90.00
#
_symmetry.space_group_name_H-M   'P 1'
#
loop_
_entity.id
_entity.type
_entity.pdbx_description
1 polymer ?
#
loop_
_entity_poly.entity_id
_entity_poly.type
_entity_poly.pdbx_seq_one_letter_code
_entity_poly.pdbx_strand_id
1 'polypeptide(L)' 'MSLDRPAAQSEDEPYETEFFAMKYGLPRKLAKTMLETNGPARRACDAAATTYLRYVALRRERGS' A
#
# COMPACT_ATOMS: atom_id res chain seq x y z
N MET A 1 24.03 -24.08 -11.73
CA MET A 1 23.43 -22.73 -11.80
C MET A 1 22.11 -22.78 -11.06
N SER A 2 22.10 -22.42 -9.78
CA SER A 2 20.85 -22.31 -9.02
C SER A 2 20.27 -20.94 -9.30
N LEU A 3 19.20 -20.90 -10.10
CA LEU A 3 18.41 -19.69 -10.26
C LEU A 3 17.60 -19.52 -8.97
N ASP A 4 18.20 -18.87 -7.99
CA ASP A 4 17.51 -18.23 -6.87
C ASP A 4 16.64 -17.11 -7.46
N ARG A 5 15.53 -17.49 -8.10
CA ARG A 5 14.50 -16.54 -8.50
C ARG A 5 13.89 -16.07 -7.19
N PRO A 6 14.01 -14.78 -6.81
CA PRO A 6 13.35 -14.30 -5.61
C PRO A 6 11.87 -14.65 -5.79
N ALA A 7 11.35 -15.46 -4.87
CA ALA A 7 9.96 -15.86 -4.87
C ALA A 7 9.15 -14.58 -5.06
N ALA A 8 8.44 -14.47 -6.18
CA ALA A 8 7.52 -13.37 -6.40
C ALA A 8 6.57 -13.42 -5.21
N GLN A 9 6.71 -12.48 -4.28
CA GLN A 9 5.89 -12.43 -3.08
C GLN A 9 4.44 -12.47 -3.56
N SER A 10 3.74 -13.55 -3.21
CA SER A 10 2.41 -13.85 -3.74
C SER A 10 1.52 -12.64 -3.50
N GLU A 11 0.72 -12.25 -4.49
CA GLU A 11 -0.19 -11.09 -4.38
C GLU A 11 -1.25 -11.27 -3.27
N ASP A 12 -1.40 -12.51 -2.80
CA ASP A 12 -2.26 -12.93 -1.70
C ASP A 12 -1.60 -12.83 -0.31
N GLU A 13 -0.28 -12.60 -0.23
CA GLU A 13 0.41 -12.44 1.05
C GLU A 13 0.13 -11.05 1.64
N PRO A 14 -0.29 -10.93 2.92
CA PRO A 14 -0.50 -9.62 3.53
C PRO A 14 0.77 -8.75 3.50
N TYR A 15 0.57 -7.44 3.50
CA TYR A 15 1.68 -6.50 3.71
C TYR A 15 2.09 -6.45 5.17
N GLU A 16 3.39 -6.32 5.39
CA GLU A 16 3.89 -5.75 6.63
C GLU A 16 3.55 -4.25 6.69
N THR A 17 3.08 -3.79 7.85
CA THR A 17 2.60 -2.41 8.02
C THR A 17 3.68 -1.37 7.74
N GLU A 18 4.91 -1.60 8.23
CA GLU A 18 6.05 -0.69 8.00
C GLU A 18 6.42 -0.60 6.53
N PHE A 19 6.43 -1.75 5.84
CA PHE A 19 6.73 -1.80 4.42
C PHE A 19 5.67 -1.03 3.60
N PHE A 20 4.38 -1.24 3.89
CA PHE A 20 3.30 -0.54 3.21
C PHE A 20 3.32 0.97 3.47
N ALA A 21 3.57 1.37 4.71
CA ALA A 21 3.72 2.78 5.09
C ALA A 21 4.85 3.45 4.30
N MET A 22 6.02 2.81 4.23
CA MET A 22 7.16 3.30 3.47
C MET A 22 6.87 3.36 1.97
N LYS A 23 6.29 2.30 1.39
CA LYS A 23 5.97 2.20 -0.05
C LYS A 23 5.10 3.37 -0.52
N TYR A 24 4.12 3.78 0.28
CA TYR A 24 3.15 4.81 -0.09
C TYR A 24 3.38 6.17 0.58
N GLY A 25 4.44 6.33 1.37
CA GLY A 25 4.70 7.57 2.12
C GLY A 25 3.58 7.92 3.11
N LEU A 26 2.97 6.90 3.73
CA LEU A 26 1.85 7.07 4.66
C LEU A 26 2.32 7.04 6.11
N PRO A 27 1.65 7.77 7.02
CA PRO A 27 1.82 7.55 8.45
C PRO A 27 1.47 6.10 8.82
N ARG A 28 2.29 5.48 9.68
CA ARG A 28 2.12 4.08 10.13
C ARG A 28 0.68 3.75 10.56
N LYS A 29 0.03 4.66 11.30
CA LYS A 29 -1.35 4.48 11.77
C LYS A 29 -2.34 4.37 10.60
N LEU A 30 -2.19 5.21 9.58
CA LEU A 30 -3.04 5.17 8.38
C LEU A 30 -2.77 3.90 7.57
N ALA A 31 -1.49 3.54 7.39
CA ALA A 31 -1.10 2.29 6.74
C ALA A 31 -1.77 1.07 7.41
N LYS A 32 -1.68 0.96 8.74
CA LYS A 32 -2.32 -0.11 9.51
C LYS A 32 -3.83 -0.19 9.25
N THR A 33 -4.53 0.94 9.34
CA THR A 33 -5.98 1.00 9.09
C THR A 33 -6.32 0.56 7.66
N MET A 34 -5.53 0.96 6.66
CA MET A 34 -5.77 0.55 5.28
C MET A 34 -5.62 -0.96 5.09
N LEU A 35 -4.61 -1.59 5.71
CA LEU A 35 -4.43 -3.04 5.64
C LEU A 35 -5.57 -3.79 6.34
N GLU A 36 -5.97 -3.34 7.53
CA GLU A 36 -7.08 -3.95 8.29
C GLU A 36 -8.43 -3.84 7.56
N THR A 37 -8.66 -2.75 6.82
CA THR A 37 -9.95 -2.49 6.15
C THR A 37 -10.06 -3.16 4.78
N ASN A 38 -8.96 -3.23 4.01
CA ASN A 38 -8.99 -3.76 2.65
C ASN A 38 -8.68 -5.26 2.58
N GLY A 39 -8.29 -5.88 3.70
CA GLY A 39 -7.94 -7.29 3.78
C GLY A 39 -6.52 -7.60 3.29
N PRO A 40 -6.11 -8.88 3.33
CA PRO A 40 -4.71 -9.27 3.13
C PRO A 40 -4.23 -9.17 1.67
N ALA A 41 -5.14 -9.05 0.70
CA ALA A 41 -4.76 -9.00 -0.71
C ALA A 41 -4.00 -7.70 -1.03
N ARG A 42 -2.73 -7.83 -1.48
CA ARG A 42 -1.86 -6.69 -1.77
C ARG A 42 -2.44 -5.78 -2.84
N ARG A 43 -3.09 -6.36 -3.86
CA ARG A 43 -3.75 -5.59 -4.93
C ARG A 43 -4.82 -4.65 -4.41
N ALA A 44 -5.64 -5.10 -3.46
CA ALA A 44 -6.70 -4.27 -2.88
C ALA A 44 -6.11 -3.12 -2.06
N CYS A 45 -5.09 -3.42 -1.23
CA CYS A 45 -4.38 -2.42 -0.44
C CYS A 45 -3.68 -1.37 -1.33
N ASP A 46 -3.03 -1.81 -2.40
CA ASP A 46 -2.31 -0.93 -3.34
C ASP A 46 -3.27 0.00 -4.09
N ALA A 47 -4.42 -0.51 -4.53
CA ALA A 47 -5.46 0.27 -5.19
C ALA A 47 -6.05 1.32 -4.24
N ALA A 48 -6.29 0.94 -2.98
CA ALA A 48 -6.80 1.84 -1.95
C ALA A 48 -5.80 2.98 -1.65
N ALA A 49 -4.52 2.66 -1.42
CA ALA A 49 -3.48 3.65 -1.18
C ALA A 49 -3.31 4.61 -2.36
N THR A 50 -3.26 4.09 -3.58
CA THR A 50 -3.15 4.91 -4.79
C THR A 50 -4.33 5.87 -4.94
N THR A 51 -5.55 5.39 -4.70
CA THR A 51 -6.77 6.22 -4.76
C THR A 51 -6.76 7.31 -3.70
N TYR A 52 -6.36 6.99 -2.47
CA TYR A 52 -6.24 7.96 -1.39
C TYR A 52 -5.22 9.06 -1.73
N LEU A 53 -4.04 8.71 -2.24
CA LEU A 53 -3.01 9.70 -2.59
C LEU A 53 -3.46 10.64 -3.72
N ARG A 54 -4.15 10.11 -4.74
CA ARG A 54 -4.77 10.93 -5.79
C ARG A 54 -5.79 11.91 -5.23
N TYR A 55 -6.65 11.45 -4.33
CA TYR A 55 -7.61 12.31 -3.65
C TYR A 55 -6.94 13.42 -2.83
N VAL A 56 -5.89 13.10 -2.07
CA VAL A 56 -5.13 14.08 -1.29
C VAL A 56 -4.48 15.13 -2.19
N ALA A 57 -3.89 14.72 -3.31
CA ALA A 57 -3.30 15.64 -4.29
C ALA A 57 -4.34 16.62 -4.85
N LEU A 58 -5.47 16.10 -5.35
CA LEU A 58 -6.58 16.92 -5.86
C LEU A 58 -7.12 17.90 -4.81
N ARG A 59 -7.23 17.47 -3.55
CA ARG A 59 -7.71 18.35 -2.47
C ARG A 59 -6.73 19.49 -2.17
N ARG A 60 -5.42 19.24 -2.28
CA ARG A 60 -4.39 20.28 -2.11
C ARG A 60 -4.46 21.32 -3.22
N GLU A 61 -4.65 20.88 -4.46
CA GLU A 61 -4.77 21.77 -5.62
C GLU A 61 -6.01 22.66 -5.57
N ARG A 62 -7.14 22.14 -5.05
CA ARG A 62 -8.40 22.90 -4.92
C ARG A 62 -8.46 23.84 -3.71
N GLY A 63 -7.51 23.73 -2.80
CA GLY A 63 -7.43 24.55 -1.58
C GLY A 63 -6.34 25.61 -1.62
N SER A 64 -5.65 25.75 -2.76
CA SER A 64 -4.63 26.77 -3.02
C SER A 64 -5.16 27.84 -3.95
#